data_AF-A0A7Y5LIN3-F1
#
_entry.id   AF-A0A7Y5LIN3-F1
#
_cell.length_a   1.000
_cell.length_b   1.000
_cell.length_c   1.000
_cell.angle_alpha   90.00
_cell.angle_beta   90.00
_cell.angle_gamma   90.00
#
_symmetry.space_group_name_H-M   'P 1'
#
loop_
_entity.id
_entity.type
_entity.pdbx_description
1 polymer ?
#
loop_
_entity_poly.entity_id
_entity_poly.type
_entity_poly.pdbx_seq_one_letter_code
_entity_poly.pdbx_strand_id
1 'polypeptide(L)'
;MPDALRAGLAAVLLLASGCGNYREFALSPPAGKPRQGRFSFKQEALPVLERGPAGSWDSVDVLNPSIVHHINQYFNFYSGFDGKTWHTGLAISPDGAGWLRRGKLLSPDPNSWESGYMAANGAALRHEGEWLYWYQAGPRNANRIGLARSLDLTSWTREVQPVLPAGPRGSWDEVSIGDPYVLRRDGFFFMYYLGMDRARRQRLGVARSTDGVRWTKLRSNPVLELGEPGEFDDNGLGEPAVWESNGFYWMIYTGRDRSETRRLGMAQSPDGVRWTKRRDLVFSGEAPWNQSVLCDPEVEVLGDRIRVWFGGGNRPSPDENLSGAIGAGMLRFQDVSLTK
;
A
#
# COMPACT_ATOMS: atom_id res chain seq x y z
N MET A 1 -14.87 -67.68 -27.85
CA MET A 1 -14.84 -67.27 -26.43
C MET A 1 -13.81 -66.15 -26.33
N PRO A 2 -14.16 -64.98 -25.77
CA PRO A 2 -13.54 -63.72 -26.15
C PRO A 2 -12.40 -63.27 -25.22
N ASP A 3 -11.53 -62.46 -25.81
CA ASP A 3 -10.43 -61.71 -25.21
C ASP A 3 -10.87 -60.80 -24.05
N ALA A 4 -10.21 -60.93 -22.91
CA ALA A 4 -10.39 -60.05 -21.76
C ALA A 4 -9.42 -58.86 -21.83
N LEU A 5 -9.98 -57.70 -22.18
CA LEU A 5 -9.38 -56.37 -22.07
C LEU A 5 -8.84 -56.12 -20.65
N ARG A 6 -7.53 -55.87 -20.50
CA ARG A 6 -6.97 -55.21 -19.31
C ARG A 6 -7.10 -53.69 -19.47
N ALA A 7 -8.17 -53.13 -18.92
CA ALA A 7 -8.29 -51.69 -18.73
C ALA A 7 -7.41 -51.27 -17.53
N GLY A 8 -6.29 -50.60 -17.82
CA GLY A 8 -5.50 -49.91 -16.79
C GLY A 8 -6.24 -48.67 -16.32
N LEU A 9 -6.58 -48.63 -15.03
CA LEU A 9 -7.16 -47.47 -14.37
C LEU A 9 -6.15 -46.31 -14.43
N ALA A 10 -6.41 -45.31 -15.29
CA ALA A 10 -5.76 -44.03 -15.17
C ALA A 10 -6.35 -43.32 -13.94
N ALA A 11 -5.57 -43.27 -12.86
CA ALA A 11 -5.88 -42.43 -11.71
C ALA A 11 -5.79 -40.97 -12.15
N VAL A 12 -6.92 -40.37 -12.47
CA VAL A 12 -7.04 -38.92 -12.61
C VAL A 12 -6.83 -38.34 -11.20
N LEU A 13 -5.61 -37.86 -10.92
CA LEU A 13 -5.40 -36.92 -9.83
C LEU A 13 -6.18 -35.65 -10.18
N LEU A 14 -7.41 -35.56 -9.69
CA LEU A 14 -8.10 -34.30 -9.52
C LEU A 14 -7.27 -33.47 -8.53
N LEU A 15 -6.36 -32.65 -9.06
CA LEU A 15 -5.86 -31.49 -8.35
C LEU A 15 -7.10 -30.65 -8.02
N ALA A 16 -7.58 -30.76 -6.79
CA ALA A 16 -8.50 -29.81 -6.23
C ALA A 16 -7.75 -28.48 -6.10
N SER A 17 -7.69 -27.71 -7.19
CA SER A 17 -7.39 -26.27 -7.20
C SER A 17 -8.59 -25.50 -6.63
N GLY A 18 -9.12 -26.00 -5.52
CA GLY A 18 -10.38 -25.62 -4.93
C GLY A 18 -10.16 -24.82 -3.64
N CYS A 19 -10.76 -23.63 -3.62
CA CYS A 19 -10.86 -22.69 -2.51
C CYS A 19 -9.55 -21.93 -2.20
N GLY A 20 -9.49 -20.66 -2.63
CA GLY A 20 -8.44 -19.75 -2.20
C GLY A 20 -8.29 -19.73 -0.67
N ASN A 21 -7.10 -19.38 -0.20
CA ASN A 21 -6.80 -19.34 1.23
C ASN A 21 -7.50 -18.15 1.90
N TYR A 22 -8.80 -18.30 2.16
CA TYR A 22 -9.67 -17.31 2.80
C TYR A 22 -10.07 -17.78 4.20
N ARG A 23 -9.91 -16.94 5.22
CA ARG A 23 -10.33 -17.24 6.60
C ARG A 23 -10.91 -16.01 7.27
N GLU A 24 -11.72 -16.24 8.29
CA GLU A 24 -12.08 -15.18 9.23
C GLU A 24 -10.92 -14.94 10.20
N PHE A 25 -10.63 -13.67 10.46
CA PHE A 25 -9.68 -13.23 11.47
C PHE A 25 -9.88 -11.75 11.78
N ALA A 26 -9.33 -11.33 12.91
CA ALA A 26 -9.20 -9.93 13.29
C ALA A 26 -7.82 -9.74 13.95
N LEU A 27 -7.39 -8.49 14.08
CA LEU A 27 -6.27 -8.14 14.95
C LEU A 27 -6.78 -8.15 16.39
N SER A 28 -5.90 -8.47 17.35
CA SER A 28 -6.25 -8.27 18.76
C SER A 28 -6.56 -6.79 19.01
N PRO A 29 -7.44 -6.45 19.96
CA PRO A 29 -7.76 -5.07 20.25
C PRO A 29 -6.51 -4.20 20.49
N PRO A 30 -6.53 -2.93 20.05
CA PRO A 30 -5.44 -2.00 20.29
C PRO A 30 -5.31 -1.69 21.78
N ALA A 31 -4.12 -1.31 22.21
CA ALA A 31 -3.86 -1.01 23.61
C ALA A 31 -4.57 0.27 24.08
N GLY A 32 -4.95 0.29 25.36
CA GLY A 32 -5.51 1.46 26.04
C GLY A 32 -7.02 1.62 25.89
N LYS A 33 -7.60 2.58 26.61
CA LYS A 33 -9.03 2.89 26.52
C LYS A 33 -9.29 3.74 25.27
N PRO A 34 -10.36 3.45 24.50
CA PRO A 34 -10.80 4.29 23.39
C PRO A 34 -10.98 5.74 23.84
N ARG A 35 -10.32 6.67 23.12
CA ARG A 35 -10.50 8.12 23.31
C ARG A 35 -11.25 8.70 22.14
N GLN A 36 -12.19 9.60 22.43
CA GLN A 36 -12.95 10.32 21.41
C GLN A 36 -12.19 11.58 21.01
N GLY A 37 -12.08 11.82 19.70
CA GLY A 37 -11.30 12.93 19.19
C GLY A 37 -11.17 12.91 17.68
N ARG A 38 -10.35 13.83 17.20
CA ARG A 38 -10.03 13.99 15.79
C ARG A 38 -8.54 14.24 15.60
N PHE A 39 -8.04 13.84 14.44
CA PHE A 39 -6.73 14.28 14.01
C PHE A 39 -6.83 15.62 13.26
N SER A 40 -5.85 16.48 13.47
CA SER A 40 -5.54 17.59 12.56
C SER A 40 -4.27 17.27 11.80
N PHE A 41 -4.25 17.48 10.49
CA PHE A 41 -3.07 17.32 9.66
C PHE A 41 -2.45 18.68 9.33
N LYS A 42 -1.14 18.84 9.53
CA LYS A 42 -0.39 20.01 9.09
C LYS A 42 0.70 19.58 8.13
N GLN A 43 0.65 20.06 6.90
CA GLN A 43 1.61 19.74 5.83
C GLN A 43 2.81 20.70 5.88
N GLU A 44 3.97 20.23 5.46
CA GLU A 44 5.08 21.10 5.08
C GLU A 44 4.77 21.80 3.76
N ALA A 45 5.22 23.05 3.61
CA ALA A 45 4.87 23.87 2.44
C ALA A 45 5.55 23.39 1.14
N LEU A 46 6.73 22.77 1.26
CA LEU A 46 7.54 22.29 0.15
C LEU A 46 7.68 20.76 0.20
N PRO A 47 7.86 20.10 -0.95
CA PRO A 47 8.19 18.68 -0.98
C PRO A 47 9.52 18.41 -0.27
N VAL A 48 9.63 17.23 0.34
CA VAL A 48 10.87 16.74 0.97
C VAL A 48 11.72 15.92 0.00
N LEU A 49 11.11 15.37 -1.06
CA LEU A 49 11.82 14.71 -2.16
C LEU A 49 11.14 15.06 -3.49
N GLU A 50 11.83 15.86 -4.30
CA GLU A 50 11.35 16.29 -5.62
C GLU A 50 11.55 15.23 -6.70
N ARG A 51 11.20 15.56 -7.94
CA ARG A 51 11.56 14.77 -9.13
C ARG A 51 13.06 14.80 -9.38
N GLY A 52 13.58 13.79 -10.05
CA GLY A 52 14.96 13.78 -10.52
C GLY A 52 15.20 14.79 -11.65
N PRO A 53 16.47 15.10 -11.96
CA PRO A 53 16.81 15.99 -13.06
C PRO A 53 16.32 15.43 -14.41
N ALA A 54 16.07 16.32 -15.38
CA ALA A 54 15.58 15.93 -16.70
C ALA A 54 16.41 14.79 -17.32
N GLY A 55 15.74 13.74 -17.78
CA GLY A 55 16.37 12.54 -18.34
C GLY A 55 16.75 11.47 -17.32
N SER A 56 16.60 11.72 -16.01
CA SER A 56 16.68 10.66 -15.01
C SER A 56 15.43 9.78 -15.06
N TRP A 57 15.57 8.56 -14.55
CA TRP A 57 14.51 7.55 -14.51
C TRP A 57 13.33 7.90 -13.60
N ASP A 58 13.48 8.91 -12.76
CA ASP A 58 12.49 9.45 -11.83
C ASP A 58 12.20 10.93 -12.09
N SER A 59 12.42 11.37 -13.34
CA SER A 59 12.25 12.77 -13.73
C SER A 59 10.81 13.18 -14.00
N VAL A 60 9.89 12.21 -14.21
CA VAL A 60 8.48 12.51 -14.51
C VAL A 60 7.66 12.64 -13.23
N ASP A 61 7.71 11.64 -12.35
CA ASP A 61 7.09 11.64 -11.03
C ASP A 61 7.94 10.89 -10.00
N VAL A 62 7.88 11.36 -8.75
CA VAL A 62 8.40 10.70 -7.54
C VAL A 62 7.29 10.65 -6.50
N LEU A 63 6.82 9.45 -6.18
CA LEU A 63 5.61 9.19 -5.37
C LEU A 63 5.80 7.94 -4.49
N ASN A 64 4.73 7.52 -3.80
CA ASN A 64 4.67 6.30 -3.00
C ASN A 64 5.91 6.04 -2.11
N PRO A 65 6.12 6.86 -1.06
CA PRO A 65 7.15 6.57 -0.08
C PRO A 65 6.90 5.24 0.61
N SER A 66 7.96 4.46 0.84
CA SER A 66 7.95 3.27 1.69
C SER A 66 9.15 3.36 2.62
N ILE A 67 8.92 3.81 3.85
CA ILE A 67 10.00 4.29 4.72
C ILE A 67 10.24 3.33 5.88
N VAL A 68 11.51 2.99 6.10
CA VAL A 68 11.96 2.27 7.29
C VAL A 68 13.09 3.03 7.97
N HIS A 69 13.13 2.97 9.30
CA HIS A 69 14.22 3.51 10.10
C HIS A 69 15.11 2.38 10.61
N HIS A 70 16.42 2.43 10.30
CA HIS A 70 17.39 1.44 10.70
C HIS A 70 18.76 2.07 10.95
N ILE A 71 19.37 1.78 12.11
CA ILE A 71 20.72 2.26 12.49
C ILE A 71 20.85 3.78 12.28
N ASN A 72 19.98 4.56 12.92
CA ASN A 72 19.96 6.03 12.87
C ASN A 72 19.86 6.62 11.44
N GLN A 73 19.22 5.89 10.53
CA GLN A 73 19.02 6.33 9.16
C GLN A 73 17.67 5.86 8.65
N TYR A 74 16.98 6.74 7.95
CA TYR A 74 15.79 6.41 7.18
C TYR A 74 16.17 5.96 5.78
N PHE A 75 15.46 4.95 5.29
CA PHE A 75 15.52 4.44 3.93
C PHE A 75 14.13 4.58 3.33
N ASN A 76 14.01 5.24 2.18
CA ASN A 76 12.77 5.39 1.44
C ASN A 76 12.86 4.63 0.11
N PHE A 77 12.05 3.58 -0.01
CA PHE A 77 11.88 2.79 -1.24
C PHE A 77 10.82 3.43 -2.14
N TYR A 78 11.10 4.65 -2.60
CA TYR A 78 10.12 5.46 -3.33
C TYR A 78 9.86 4.96 -4.75
N SER A 79 8.67 5.28 -5.28
CA SER A 79 8.31 5.02 -6.67
C SER A 79 8.76 6.17 -7.58
N GLY A 80 9.51 5.87 -8.64
CA GLY A 80 9.86 6.83 -9.68
C GLY A 80 9.37 6.39 -11.06
N PHE A 81 8.78 7.33 -11.80
CA PHE A 81 8.27 7.10 -13.16
C PHE A 81 9.22 7.69 -14.21
N ASP A 82 9.61 6.86 -15.18
CA ASP A 82 10.56 7.24 -16.24
C ASP A 82 9.89 7.77 -17.52
N GLY A 83 8.56 7.92 -17.51
CA GLY A 83 7.75 8.23 -18.68
C GLY A 83 7.11 7.00 -19.34
N LYS A 84 7.50 5.79 -18.92
CA LYS A 84 6.97 4.53 -19.45
C LYS A 84 6.62 3.51 -18.37
N THR A 85 7.49 3.31 -17.39
CA THR A 85 7.37 2.31 -16.33
C THR A 85 7.69 2.87 -14.95
N TRP A 86 7.10 2.28 -13.92
CA TRP A 86 7.36 2.59 -12.52
C TRP A 86 8.44 1.69 -11.94
N HIS A 87 9.36 2.31 -11.20
CA HIS A 87 10.52 1.66 -10.59
C HIS A 87 10.58 1.97 -9.10
N THR A 88 11.10 1.03 -8.30
CA THR A 88 11.51 1.32 -6.92
C THR A 88 12.90 1.97 -6.93
N GLY A 89 13.05 3.13 -6.35
CA GLY A 89 14.34 3.77 -6.03
C GLY A 89 14.70 3.68 -4.56
N LEU A 90 15.87 4.20 -4.23
CA LEU A 90 16.30 4.40 -2.85
C LEU A 90 16.71 5.85 -2.62
N ALA A 91 16.17 6.46 -1.58
CA ALA A 91 16.73 7.64 -0.97
C ALA A 91 16.98 7.39 0.53
N ILE A 92 17.99 8.02 1.09
CA ILE A 92 18.30 7.92 2.52
C ILE A 92 18.24 9.28 3.20
N SER A 93 17.93 9.29 4.48
CA SER A 93 17.84 10.51 5.27
C SER A 93 18.27 10.28 6.72
N PRO A 94 18.98 11.21 7.38
CA PRO A 94 19.24 11.11 8.82
C PRO A 94 18.02 11.47 9.67
N ASP A 95 17.06 12.25 9.14
CA ASP A 95 15.99 12.88 9.92
C ASP A 95 14.57 12.69 9.35
N GLY A 96 14.47 12.16 8.12
CA GLY A 96 13.24 11.97 7.38
C GLY A 96 12.74 13.21 6.63
N ALA A 97 13.51 14.32 6.64
CA ALA A 97 13.14 15.59 6.01
C ALA A 97 14.05 15.93 4.82
N GLY A 98 15.35 15.65 4.91
CA GLY A 98 16.30 15.81 3.81
C GLY A 98 16.70 14.48 3.19
N TRP A 99 16.43 14.27 1.91
CA TRP A 99 16.63 12.97 1.24
C TRP A 99 17.77 12.99 0.23
N LEU A 100 18.71 12.06 0.39
CA LEU A 100 19.81 11.81 -0.55
C LEU A 100 19.51 10.59 -1.40
N ARG A 101 19.27 10.80 -2.70
CA ARG A 101 19.02 9.72 -3.66
C ARG A 101 20.25 8.82 -3.82
N ARG A 102 20.01 7.51 -3.93
CA ARG A 102 21.02 6.47 -4.13
C ARG A 102 20.89 5.75 -5.47
N GLY A 103 19.71 5.78 -6.09
CA GLY A 103 19.50 5.26 -7.44
C GLY A 103 18.31 4.31 -7.53
N LYS A 104 18.21 3.61 -8.66
CA LYS A 104 17.15 2.66 -8.97
C LYS A 104 17.48 1.30 -8.35
N LEU A 105 16.53 0.68 -7.66
CA LEU A 105 16.64 -0.66 -7.06
C LEU A 105 15.92 -1.73 -7.86
N LEU A 106 14.62 -1.53 -8.11
CA LEU A 106 13.78 -2.50 -8.84
C LEU A 106 13.21 -1.89 -10.11
N SER A 107 13.05 -2.75 -11.12
CA SER A 107 12.43 -2.44 -12.41
C SER A 107 11.64 -3.65 -12.88
N PRO A 108 10.57 -3.45 -13.67
CA PRO A 108 9.88 -4.56 -14.32
C PRO A 108 10.88 -5.48 -15.03
N ASP A 109 10.90 -6.76 -14.69
CA ASP A 109 11.73 -7.74 -15.38
C ASP A 109 10.96 -8.30 -16.58
N PRO A 110 11.37 -8.03 -17.83
CA PRO A 110 10.68 -8.49 -19.03
C PRO A 110 10.62 -10.01 -19.19
N ASN A 111 11.46 -10.76 -18.46
CA ASN A 111 11.51 -12.22 -18.52
C ASN A 111 10.72 -12.90 -17.40
N SER A 112 9.93 -12.15 -16.65
CA SER A 112 9.18 -12.65 -15.50
C SER A 112 7.70 -12.22 -15.53
N TRP A 113 6.95 -12.65 -14.52
CA TRP A 113 5.56 -12.22 -14.30
C TRP A 113 5.44 -10.71 -14.01
N GLU A 114 6.54 -10.05 -13.64
CA GLU A 114 6.62 -8.62 -13.34
C GLU A 114 6.71 -7.74 -14.59
N SER A 115 6.79 -8.36 -15.78
CA SER A 115 6.94 -7.63 -17.03
C SER A 115 5.77 -6.66 -17.27
N GLY A 116 6.09 -5.50 -17.85
CA GLY A 116 5.08 -4.59 -18.39
C GLY A 116 5.19 -3.17 -17.86
N TYR A 117 4.70 -2.92 -16.64
CA TYR A 117 4.39 -1.55 -16.19
C TYR A 117 5.06 -1.14 -14.88
N MET A 118 5.11 -2.00 -13.87
CA MET A 118 5.48 -1.60 -12.52
C MET A 118 6.33 -2.64 -11.80
N ALA A 119 7.28 -2.15 -10.99
CA ALA A 119 7.96 -2.86 -9.91
C ALA A 119 8.27 -1.84 -8.80
N ALA A 120 7.21 -1.37 -8.15
CA ALA A 120 7.20 -0.21 -7.26
C ALA A 120 6.01 -0.33 -6.30
N ASN A 121 5.72 0.73 -5.53
CA ASN A 121 4.65 0.79 -4.55
C ASN A 121 4.68 -0.37 -3.54
N GLY A 122 5.29 -0.13 -2.38
CA GLY A 122 5.58 -1.23 -1.47
C GLY A 122 5.57 -0.89 0.00
N ALA A 123 5.88 -1.91 0.79
CA ALA A 123 6.11 -1.80 2.22
C ALA A 123 7.27 -2.71 2.61
N ALA A 124 8.15 -2.22 3.48
CA ALA A 124 9.29 -2.97 3.98
C ALA A 124 9.21 -3.20 5.49
N LEU A 125 9.51 -4.43 5.93
CA LEU A 125 9.67 -4.76 7.34
C LEU A 125 10.79 -5.78 7.55
N ARG A 126 11.44 -5.70 8.71
CA ARG A 126 12.45 -6.68 9.10
C ARG A 126 11.80 -7.96 9.64
N HIS A 127 12.30 -9.14 9.27
CA HIS A 127 11.89 -10.47 9.75
C HIS A 127 13.10 -11.40 9.85
N GLU A 128 13.27 -12.09 10.98
CA GLU A 128 14.25 -13.18 11.10
C GLU A 128 15.68 -12.83 10.62
N GLY A 129 16.08 -11.58 10.82
CA GLY A 129 17.41 -11.06 10.47
C GLY A 129 17.49 -10.39 9.09
N GLU A 130 16.52 -10.64 8.20
CA GLU A 130 16.43 -10.05 6.86
C GLU A 130 15.33 -8.98 6.76
N TRP A 131 15.36 -8.24 5.66
CA TRP A 131 14.32 -7.29 5.27
C TRP A 131 13.46 -7.89 4.18
N LEU A 132 12.16 -7.82 4.38
CA LEU A 132 11.14 -8.16 3.39
C LEU A 132 10.61 -6.87 2.80
N TYR A 133 10.52 -6.79 1.47
CA TYR A 133 9.89 -5.70 0.74
C TYR A 133 8.80 -6.28 -0.16
N TRP A 134 7.54 -6.03 0.20
CA TRP A 134 6.39 -6.38 -0.63
C TRP A 134 6.11 -5.22 -1.55
N TYR A 135 5.96 -5.49 -2.85
CA TYR A 135 5.78 -4.43 -3.84
C TYR A 135 4.80 -4.85 -4.92
N GLN A 136 4.14 -3.87 -5.52
CA GLN A 136 3.29 -4.06 -6.67
C GLN A 136 4.14 -4.27 -7.93
N ALA A 137 3.80 -5.31 -8.71
CA ALA A 137 4.46 -5.56 -9.97
C ALA A 137 3.57 -6.19 -11.03
N GLY A 138 3.98 -6.04 -12.29
CA GLY A 138 3.32 -6.62 -13.45
C GLY A 138 2.82 -5.60 -14.47
N PRO A 139 1.96 -6.03 -15.40
CA PRO A 139 1.39 -5.18 -16.43
C PRO A 139 0.24 -4.32 -15.86
N ARG A 140 0.04 -3.16 -16.50
CA ARG A 140 -1.04 -2.23 -16.13
C ARG A 140 -2.37 -3.00 -16.07
N ASN A 141 -3.12 -2.81 -14.98
CA ASN A 141 -4.42 -3.44 -14.74
C ASN A 141 -4.39 -4.96 -14.52
N ALA A 142 -3.23 -5.57 -14.31
CA ALA A 142 -3.12 -6.96 -13.87
C ALA A 142 -1.93 -7.16 -12.91
N ASN A 143 -1.64 -6.13 -12.11
CA ASN A 143 -0.59 -6.18 -11.10
C ASN A 143 -0.89 -7.21 -10.01
N ARG A 144 0.17 -7.74 -9.42
CA ARG A 144 0.18 -8.62 -8.24
C ARG A 144 1.15 -8.05 -7.20
N ILE A 145 1.17 -8.64 -6.01
CA ILE A 145 2.15 -8.27 -4.98
C ILE A 145 3.25 -9.32 -4.95
N GLY A 146 4.47 -8.87 -5.24
CA GLY A 146 5.72 -9.62 -5.16
C GLY A 146 6.39 -9.47 -3.80
N LEU A 147 7.53 -10.12 -3.65
CA LEU A 147 8.39 -10.02 -2.47
C LEU A 147 9.85 -9.99 -2.91
N ALA A 148 10.62 -9.07 -2.36
CA ALA A 148 12.06 -9.08 -2.41
C ALA A 148 12.64 -9.14 -1.00
N ARG A 149 13.84 -9.72 -0.89
CA ARG A 149 14.58 -9.87 0.36
C ARG A 149 15.91 -9.15 0.31
N SER A 150 16.32 -8.58 1.44
CA SER A 150 17.62 -7.92 1.56
C SER A 150 18.21 -8.12 2.95
N LEU A 151 19.54 -8.20 3.03
CA LEU A 151 20.25 -8.15 4.31
C LEU A 151 20.66 -6.73 4.68
N ASP A 152 20.71 -5.81 3.71
CA ASP A 152 21.39 -4.51 3.83
C ASP A 152 20.55 -3.31 3.35
N LEU A 153 19.30 -3.54 2.92
CA LEU A 153 18.36 -2.56 2.34
C LEU A 153 18.75 -1.99 0.96
N THR A 154 19.88 -2.39 0.41
CA THR A 154 20.42 -1.85 -0.86
C THR A 154 20.48 -2.89 -1.97
N SER A 155 20.65 -4.16 -1.61
CA SER A 155 20.71 -5.29 -2.53
C SER A 155 19.51 -6.21 -2.29
N TRP A 156 18.71 -6.44 -3.33
CA TRP A 156 17.42 -7.14 -3.22
C TRP A 156 17.38 -8.40 -4.08
N THR A 157 16.97 -9.53 -3.49
CA THR A 157 16.69 -10.80 -4.18
C THR A 157 15.19 -11.04 -4.25
N ARG A 158 14.65 -11.16 -5.47
CA ARG A 158 13.20 -11.29 -5.71
C ARG A 158 12.73 -12.74 -5.61
N GLU A 159 11.51 -12.92 -5.15
CA GLU A 159 10.77 -14.17 -5.34
C GLU A 159 10.40 -14.37 -6.81
N VAL A 160 10.44 -15.63 -7.26
CA VAL A 160 10.17 -15.98 -8.67
C VAL A 160 8.67 -15.89 -9.01
N GLN A 161 7.81 -15.91 -8.01
CA GLN A 161 6.35 -15.86 -8.15
C GLN A 161 5.76 -14.80 -7.21
N PRO A 162 4.59 -14.22 -7.56
CA PRO A 162 3.91 -13.30 -6.64
C PRO A 162 3.51 -14.03 -5.35
N VAL A 163 3.66 -13.34 -4.21
CA VAL A 163 3.30 -13.89 -2.88
C VAL A 163 1.83 -13.67 -2.54
N LEU A 164 1.18 -12.68 -3.16
CA LEU A 164 -0.26 -12.51 -3.12
C LEU A 164 -0.81 -12.45 -4.55
N PRO A 165 -1.56 -13.48 -5.00
CA PRO A 165 -2.24 -13.43 -6.29
C PRO A 165 -3.56 -12.65 -6.21
N ALA A 166 -4.14 -12.30 -7.36
CA ALA A 166 -5.52 -11.80 -7.44
C ALA A 166 -6.53 -12.80 -6.89
N GLY A 167 -7.71 -12.32 -6.53
CA GLY A 167 -8.83 -13.17 -6.10
C GLY A 167 -9.41 -14.00 -7.24
N PRO A 168 -10.27 -15.00 -6.93
CA PRO A 168 -10.96 -15.78 -7.93
C PRO A 168 -11.92 -14.91 -8.75
N ARG A 169 -12.32 -15.39 -9.92
CA ARG A 169 -13.30 -14.70 -10.77
C ARG A 169 -14.57 -14.34 -9.99
N GLY A 170 -15.04 -13.10 -10.16
CA GLY A 170 -16.19 -12.51 -9.49
C GLY A 170 -15.88 -11.89 -8.12
N SER A 171 -14.64 -12.01 -7.62
CA SER A 171 -14.22 -11.36 -6.38
C SER A 171 -13.86 -9.88 -6.60
N TRP A 172 -13.84 -9.12 -5.50
CA TRP A 172 -13.55 -7.70 -5.50
C TRP A 172 -12.11 -7.34 -5.92
N ASP A 173 -11.20 -8.32 -5.87
CA ASP A 173 -9.78 -8.19 -6.19
C ASP A 173 -9.34 -9.11 -7.34
N GLU A 174 -10.28 -9.45 -8.24
CA GLU A 174 -10.06 -10.43 -9.31
C GLU A 174 -9.17 -9.93 -10.46
N VAL A 175 -9.11 -8.62 -10.71
CA VAL A 175 -8.42 -8.05 -11.87
C VAL A 175 -6.96 -7.74 -11.52
N SER A 176 -6.77 -6.94 -10.49
CA SER A 176 -5.46 -6.44 -10.08
C SER A 176 -5.44 -6.23 -8.58
N ILE A 177 -4.25 -6.33 -7.99
CA ILE A 177 -3.99 -5.91 -6.62
C ILE A 177 -2.76 -5.00 -6.58
N GLY A 178 -2.58 -4.26 -5.50
CA GLY A 178 -1.50 -3.30 -5.37
C GLY A 178 -1.40 -2.67 -3.99
N ASP A 179 -0.51 -1.69 -3.91
CA ASP A 179 -0.37 -0.76 -2.79
C ASP A 179 -0.36 -1.45 -1.41
N PRO A 180 0.56 -2.42 -1.19
CA PRO A 180 0.61 -3.14 0.05
C PRO A 180 1.14 -2.24 1.16
N TYR A 181 0.46 -2.23 2.30
CA TYR A 181 0.97 -1.70 3.56
C TYR A 181 0.96 -2.80 4.61
N VAL A 182 2.10 -3.02 5.27
CA VAL A 182 2.27 -4.15 6.18
C VAL A 182 2.60 -3.68 7.59
N LEU A 183 1.90 -4.23 8.56
CA LEU A 183 2.22 -4.09 9.98
C LEU A 183 2.33 -5.46 10.67
N ARG A 184 2.95 -5.49 11.84
CA ARG A 184 3.06 -6.70 12.68
C ARG A 184 2.18 -6.59 13.92
N ARG A 185 1.46 -7.66 14.22
CA ARG A 185 0.68 -7.79 15.46
C ARG A 185 0.56 -9.27 15.86
N ASP A 186 0.87 -9.57 17.12
CA ASP A 186 0.72 -10.91 17.73
C ASP A 186 1.31 -12.07 16.92
N GLY A 187 2.53 -11.85 16.39
CA GLY A 187 3.23 -12.87 15.58
C GLY A 187 2.76 -13.00 14.13
N PHE A 188 1.79 -12.19 13.70
CA PHE A 188 1.35 -12.11 12.32
C PHE A 188 1.80 -10.82 11.65
N PHE A 189 2.05 -10.90 10.35
CA PHE A 189 1.96 -9.77 9.43
C PHE A 189 0.51 -9.60 9.00
N PHE A 190 0.08 -8.34 8.89
CA PHE A 190 -1.17 -7.94 8.27
C PHE A 190 -0.84 -7.01 7.11
N MET A 191 -1.25 -7.39 5.90
CA MET A 191 -1.09 -6.61 4.69
C MET A 191 -2.45 -6.02 4.31
N TYR A 192 -2.59 -4.71 4.44
CA TYR A 192 -3.66 -3.95 3.82
C TYR A 192 -3.28 -3.71 2.37
N TYR A 193 -4.21 -3.91 1.45
CA TYR A 193 -3.89 -3.86 0.02
C TYR A 193 -5.08 -3.36 -0.82
N LEU A 194 -4.76 -2.73 -1.94
CA LEU A 194 -5.73 -2.39 -2.98
C LEU A 194 -6.12 -3.64 -3.76
N GLY A 195 -7.41 -3.80 -4.02
CA GLY A 195 -7.94 -4.77 -4.96
C GLY A 195 -8.92 -4.13 -5.92
N MET A 196 -8.87 -4.60 -7.17
CA MET A 196 -9.68 -4.11 -8.26
C MET A 196 -10.51 -5.22 -8.88
N ASP A 197 -11.79 -4.93 -9.08
CA ASP A 197 -12.71 -5.85 -9.74
C ASP A 197 -12.90 -5.55 -11.23
N ARG A 198 -13.69 -6.38 -11.90
CA ARG A 198 -14.04 -6.21 -13.33
C ARG A 198 -14.79 -4.93 -13.65
N ALA A 199 -15.49 -4.34 -12.69
CA ALA A 199 -16.14 -3.04 -12.84
C ALA A 199 -15.18 -1.88 -12.58
N ARG A 200 -13.87 -2.17 -12.43
CA ARG A 200 -12.80 -1.19 -12.21
C ARG A 200 -12.90 -0.46 -10.88
N ARG A 201 -13.69 -0.99 -9.93
CA ARG A 201 -13.78 -0.43 -8.58
C ARG A 201 -12.54 -0.84 -7.80
N GLN A 202 -11.84 0.13 -7.25
CA GLN A 202 -10.68 -0.07 -6.38
C GLN A 202 -11.09 0.11 -4.93
N ARG A 203 -10.89 -0.94 -4.14
CA ARG A 203 -11.29 -1.03 -2.72
C ARG A 203 -10.12 -1.57 -1.90
N LEU A 204 -10.24 -1.55 -0.58
CA LEU A 204 -9.17 -2.02 0.30
C LEU A 204 -9.56 -3.30 1.02
N GLY A 205 -8.64 -4.25 1.07
CA GLY A 205 -8.77 -5.51 1.80
C GLY A 205 -7.58 -5.75 2.72
N VAL A 206 -7.63 -6.86 3.44
CA VAL A 206 -6.54 -7.30 4.31
C VAL A 206 -6.23 -8.79 4.13
N ALA A 207 -4.96 -9.13 4.20
CA ALA A 207 -4.47 -10.50 4.29
C ALA A 207 -3.53 -10.64 5.49
N ARG A 208 -3.39 -11.85 6.04
CA ARG A 208 -2.42 -12.15 7.11
C ARG A 208 -1.44 -13.25 6.74
N SER A 209 -0.26 -13.20 7.32
CA SER A 209 0.79 -14.19 7.16
C SER A 209 1.62 -14.32 8.43
N THR A 210 2.26 -15.47 8.66
CA THR A 210 3.25 -15.66 9.73
C THR A 210 4.69 -15.49 9.24
N ASP A 211 4.92 -15.72 7.95
CA ASP A 211 6.26 -15.76 7.32
C ASP A 211 6.47 -14.64 6.30
N GLY A 212 5.41 -13.89 5.94
CA GLY A 212 5.46 -12.86 4.92
C GLY A 212 5.40 -13.38 3.48
N VAL A 213 5.34 -14.70 3.29
CA VAL A 213 5.39 -15.36 1.97
C VAL A 213 4.03 -15.97 1.64
N ARG A 214 3.44 -16.71 2.59
CA ARG A 214 2.14 -17.37 2.41
C ARG A 214 1.06 -16.56 3.08
N TRP A 215 0.14 -16.04 2.29
CA TRP A 215 -0.91 -15.15 2.75
C TRP A 215 -2.27 -15.83 2.80
N THR A 216 -3.05 -15.46 3.81
CA THR A 216 -4.47 -15.81 3.97
C THR A 216 -5.29 -14.53 3.86
N LYS A 217 -6.14 -14.41 2.85
CA LYS A 217 -7.04 -13.26 2.70
C LYS A 217 -8.17 -13.34 3.71
N LEU A 218 -8.63 -12.19 4.21
CA LEU A 218 -9.84 -12.14 5.02
C LEU A 218 -11.04 -12.54 4.16
N ARG A 219 -11.88 -13.43 4.68
CA ARG A 219 -13.05 -13.95 3.98
C ARG A 219 -14.12 -12.86 3.76
N SER A 220 -14.25 -11.91 4.68
CA SER A 220 -15.16 -10.77 4.58
C SER A 220 -14.60 -9.57 3.82
N ASN A 221 -13.46 -9.70 3.13
CA ASN A 221 -12.94 -8.61 2.28
C ASN A 221 -13.97 -8.22 1.19
N PRO A 222 -13.97 -6.95 0.74
CA PRO A 222 -13.09 -5.85 1.16
C PRO A 222 -13.45 -5.29 2.54
N VAL A 223 -12.47 -4.70 3.22
CA VAL A 223 -12.65 -4.08 4.55
C VAL A 223 -12.98 -2.59 4.49
N LEU A 224 -12.72 -1.94 3.35
CA LEU A 224 -13.14 -0.56 3.08
C LEU A 224 -13.74 -0.44 1.68
N GLU A 225 -14.98 0.03 1.63
CA GLU A 225 -15.78 0.24 0.41
C GLU A 225 -15.66 1.68 -0.11
N LEU A 226 -16.04 1.91 -1.37
CA LEU A 226 -16.08 3.25 -1.99
C LEU A 226 -17.00 4.21 -1.20
N GLY A 227 -16.79 5.51 -1.38
CA GLY A 227 -17.72 6.53 -0.91
C GLY A 227 -19.05 6.51 -1.67
N GLU A 228 -20.04 7.18 -1.11
CA GLU A 228 -21.29 7.48 -1.82
C GLU A 228 -21.02 8.41 -3.02
N PRO A 229 -21.88 8.40 -4.07
CA PRO A 229 -21.70 9.28 -5.22
C PRO A 229 -21.48 10.75 -4.84
N GLY A 230 -20.40 11.34 -5.34
CA GLY A 230 -20.01 12.73 -5.03
C GLY A 230 -19.13 12.90 -3.81
N GLU A 231 -18.84 11.84 -3.04
CA GLU A 231 -17.79 11.87 -2.02
C GLU A 231 -16.39 11.88 -2.66
N PHE A 232 -15.39 12.31 -1.89
CA PHE A 232 -14.02 12.46 -2.38
C PHE A 232 -13.35 11.14 -2.79
N ASP A 233 -13.95 10.01 -2.41
CA ASP A 233 -13.45 8.65 -2.60
C ASP A 233 -14.49 7.75 -3.29
N ASP A 234 -15.35 8.35 -4.13
CA ASP A 234 -16.43 7.67 -4.87
C ASP A 234 -15.98 6.94 -6.15
N ASN A 235 -14.72 7.13 -6.58
CA ASN A 235 -14.17 6.57 -7.82
C ASN A 235 -13.04 5.56 -7.59
N GLY A 236 -12.32 5.62 -6.46
CA GLY A 236 -11.34 4.60 -6.09
C GLY A 236 -10.66 4.87 -4.76
N LEU A 237 -10.25 3.79 -4.08
CA LEU A 237 -9.40 3.84 -2.90
C LEU A 237 -8.00 3.30 -3.23
N GLY A 238 -6.98 3.74 -2.50
CA GLY A 238 -5.61 3.25 -2.63
C GLY A 238 -4.73 3.53 -1.42
N GLU A 239 -3.53 2.97 -1.46
CA GLU A 239 -2.40 3.25 -0.58
C GLU A 239 -2.79 3.44 0.90
N PRO A 240 -3.24 2.38 1.59
CA PRO A 240 -3.53 2.47 3.02
C PRO A 240 -2.25 2.65 3.84
N ALA A 241 -2.34 3.32 4.97
CA ALA A 241 -1.37 3.22 6.05
C ALA A 241 -2.09 3.09 7.40
N VAL A 242 -1.68 2.13 8.21
CA VAL A 242 -2.42 1.70 9.41
C VAL A 242 -1.53 1.72 10.66
N TRP A 243 -2.03 2.30 11.74
CA TRP A 243 -1.33 2.33 13.03
C TRP A 243 -2.29 2.20 14.23
N GLU A 244 -1.74 1.90 15.40
CA GLU A 244 -2.48 1.91 16.66
C GLU A 244 -2.35 3.26 17.36
N SER A 245 -3.47 3.85 17.77
CA SER A 245 -3.46 5.05 18.60
C SER A 245 -4.80 5.27 19.29
N ASN A 246 -4.78 5.80 20.52
CA ASN A 246 -5.98 6.24 21.23
C ASN A 246 -7.06 5.15 21.39
N GLY A 247 -6.66 3.89 21.58
CA GLY A 247 -7.55 2.74 21.74
C GLY A 247 -8.28 2.32 20.46
N PHE A 248 -7.75 2.69 19.28
CA PHE A 248 -8.23 2.26 17.97
C PHE A 248 -7.05 1.90 17.05
N TYR A 249 -7.33 1.06 16.05
CA TYR A 249 -6.61 1.07 14.80
C TYR A 249 -7.09 2.25 13.96
N TRP A 250 -6.17 2.99 13.38
CA TRP A 250 -6.43 4.08 12.44
C TRP A 250 -5.87 3.71 11.09
N MET A 251 -6.60 4.07 10.04
CA MET A 251 -6.16 3.99 8.65
C MET A 251 -6.24 5.39 8.07
N ILE A 252 -5.16 5.83 7.42
CA ILE A 252 -5.19 6.91 6.44
C ILE A 252 -5.08 6.28 5.06
N TYR A 253 -5.85 6.76 4.08
CA TYR A 253 -5.93 6.16 2.75
C TYR A 253 -6.13 7.22 1.67
N THR A 254 -5.70 6.91 0.44
CA THR A 254 -6.00 7.75 -0.72
C THR A 254 -7.44 7.52 -1.18
N GLY A 255 -8.21 8.59 -1.28
CA GLY A 255 -9.49 8.63 -1.98
C GLY A 255 -9.38 9.38 -3.31
N ARG A 256 -9.96 8.81 -4.36
CA ARG A 256 -10.09 9.42 -5.69
C ARG A 256 -11.55 9.71 -5.97
N ASP A 257 -11.83 10.96 -6.37
CA ASP A 257 -13.13 11.35 -6.88
C ASP A 257 -13.22 11.18 -8.40
N ARG A 258 -14.41 11.40 -8.97
CA ARG A 258 -14.65 11.32 -10.43
C ARG A 258 -13.89 12.34 -11.28
N SER A 259 -13.27 13.35 -10.67
CA SER A 259 -12.36 14.28 -11.34
C SER A 259 -10.90 13.83 -11.26
N GLU A 260 -10.65 12.65 -10.71
CA GLU A 260 -9.32 12.08 -10.40
C GLU A 260 -8.52 12.91 -9.38
N THR A 261 -9.17 13.85 -8.68
CA THR A 261 -8.55 14.56 -7.57
C THR A 261 -8.31 13.58 -6.43
N ARG A 262 -7.10 13.58 -5.86
CA ARG A 262 -6.71 12.68 -4.76
C ARG A 262 -6.66 13.45 -3.43
N ARG A 263 -7.31 12.90 -2.41
CA ARG A 263 -7.31 13.42 -1.03
C ARG A 263 -7.06 12.27 -0.06
N LEU A 264 -6.59 12.59 1.16
CA LEU A 264 -6.42 11.59 2.21
C LEU A 264 -7.66 11.53 3.09
N GLY A 265 -8.27 10.36 3.18
CA GLY A 265 -9.34 10.05 4.14
C GLY A 265 -8.82 9.31 5.36
N MET A 266 -9.56 9.36 6.47
CA MET A 266 -9.28 8.50 7.64
C MET A 266 -10.43 7.56 7.96
N ALA A 267 -10.09 6.38 8.47
CA ALA A 267 -11.02 5.43 9.07
C ALA A 267 -10.47 4.93 10.41
N GLN A 268 -11.36 4.47 11.29
CA GLN A 268 -11.00 3.87 12.57
C GLN A 268 -11.62 2.47 12.71
N SER A 269 -10.94 1.59 13.44
CA SER A 269 -11.38 0.22 13.68
C SER A 269 -11.02 -0.24 15.09
N PRO A 270 -11.89 -1.00 15.78
CA PRO A 270 -11.57 -1.62 17.06
C PRO A 270 -10.72 -2.90 16.90
N ASP A 271 -10.61 -3.47 15.71
CA ASP A 271 -10.06 -4.82 15.48
C ASP A 271 -9.27 -4.98 14.17
N GLY A 272 -9.00 -3.87 13.49
CA GLY A 272 -8.22 -3.80 12.25
C GLY A 272 -8.91 -4.40 11.02
N VAL A 273 -10.14 -4.90 11.12
CA VAL A 273 -10.86 -5.52 9.98
C VAL A 273 -12.26 -4.94 9.76
N ARG A 274 -12.90 -4.41 10.80
CA ARG A 274 -14.17 -3.66 10.70
C ARG A 274 -13.90 -2.18 10.81
N TRP A 275 -13.97 -1.47 9.69
CA TRP A 275 -13.60 -0.06 9.60
C TRP A 275 -14.83 0.85 9.52
N THR A 276 -14.75 1.99 10.21
CA THR A 276 -15.70 3.10 10.09
C THR A 276 -14.98 4.30 9.51
N LYS A 277 -15.37 4.75 8.31
CA LYS A 277 -14.86 5.99 7.71
C LYS A 277 -15.21 7.18 8.60
N ARG A 278 -14.23 8.04 8.82
CA ARG A 278 -14.38 9.33 9.52
C ARG A 278 -14.59 10.41 8.47
N ARG A 279 -15.85 10.62 8.09
CA ARG A 279 -16.26 11.58 7.05
C ARG A 279 -15.86 13.03 7.38
N ASP A 280 -15.59 13.32 8.65
CA ASP A 280 -15.07 14.59 9.15
C ASP A 280 -13.54 14.76 8.99
N LEU A 281 -12.83 13.71 8.58
CA LEU A 281 -11.37 13.65 8.48
C LEU A 281 -10.94 13.39 7.03
N VAL A 282 -11.05 14.44 6.21
CA VAL A 282 -10.57 14.46 4.82
C VAL A 282 -9.58 15.60 4.67
N PHE A 283 -8.39 15.29 4.15
CA PHE A 283 -7.30 16.26 3.96
C PHE A 283 -7.00 16.43 2.47
N SER A 284 -6.82 17.69 2.04
CA SER A 284 -6.47 18.06 0.66
C SER A 284 -5.10 18.71 0.62
N GLY A 285 -4.47 18.78 -0.56
CA GLY A 285 -3.23 19.53 -0.73
C GLY A 285 -3.43 21.02 -0.44
N GLU A 286 -2.50 21.62 0.30
CA GLU A 286 -2.57 23.02 0.75
C GLU A 286 -1.60 23.93 -0.02
N ALA A 287 -0.76 23.37 -0.90
CA ALA A 287 0.28 24.10 -1.63
C ALA A 287 0.13 23.95 -3.15
N PRO A 288 0.68 24.88 -3.96
CA PRO A 288 0.56 24.82 -5.42
C PRO A 288 1.09 23.53 -6.06
N TRP A 289 2.06 22.86 -5.41
CA TRP A 289 2.67 21.65 -5.93
C TRP A 289 1.83 20.38 -5.68
N ASN A 290 0.92 20.38 -4.69
CA ASN A 290 0.08 19.23 -4.33
C ASN A 290 -1.43 19.50 -4.37
N GLN A 291 -1.85 20.65 -4.89
CA GLN A 291 -3.25 21.12 -4.87
C GLN A 291 -4.27 20.15 -5.49
N SER A 292 -3.85 19.25 -6.40
CA SER A 292 -4.74 18.30 -7.09
C SER A 292 -4.61 16.88 -6.57
N VAL A 293 -3.47 16.56 -5.93
CA VAL A 293 -3.13 15.23 -5.48
C VAL A 293 -2.46 15.29 -4.12
N LEU A 294 -3.09 14.64 -3.15
CA LEU A 294 -2.53 14.25 -1.86
C LEU A 294 -2.84 12.76 -1.66
N CYS A 295 -1.84 11.89 -1.78
CA CYS A 295 -1.97 10.43 -1.83
C CYS A 295 -0.79 9.71 -1.17
N ASP A 296 -0.76 8.39 -1.28
CA ASP A 296 0.34 7.51 -0.89
C ASP A 296 0.91 7.78 0.51
N PRO A 297 0.07 7.80 1.56
CA PRO A 297 0.54 8.06 2.90
C PRO A 297 1.45 6.92 3.39
N GLU A 298 2.56 7.27 4.02
CA GLU A 298 3.42 6.40 4.83
C GLU A 298 3.55 7.03 6.21
N VAL A 299 3.43 6.22 7.28
CA VAL A 299 3.27 6.76 8.64
C VAL A 299 4.35 6.29 9.60
N GLU A 300 4.80 7.21 10.44
CA GLU A 300 5.65 6.92 11.59
C GLU A 300 5.03 7.48 12.87
N VAL A 301 4.88 6.63 13.87
CA VAL A 301 4.33 7.01 15.18
C VAL A 301 5.45 7.57 16.06
N LEU A 302 5.34 8.86 16.41
CA LEU A 302 6.28 9.62 17.23
C LEU A 302 5.62 10.04 18.55
N GLY A 303 5.31 9.06 19.39
CA GLY A 303 4.60 9.29 20.65
C GLY A 303 3.15 9.73 20.42
N ASP A 304 2.83 11.00 20.72
CA ASP A 304 1.50 11.59 20.56
C ASP A 304 1.23 12.16 19.15
N ARG A 305 2.23 12.10 18.27
CA ARG A 305 2.18 12.63 16.90
C ARG A 305 2.43 11.52 15.90
N ILE A 306 1.88 11.68 14.71
CA ILE A 306 2.11 10.75 13.61
C ILE A 306 2.68 11.55 12.46
N ARG A 307 3.92 11.27 12.09
CA ARG A 307 4.52 11.82 10.88
C ARG A 307 3.90 11.08 9.70
N VAL A 308 3.56 11.84 8.66
CA VAL A 308 3.03 11.30 7.40
C VAL A 308 3.91 11.79 6.27
N TRP A 309 4.57 10.89 5.56
CA TRP A 309 5.06 11.19 4.21
C TRP A 309 3.96 10.86 3.21
N PHE A 310 3.90 11.59 2.11
CA PHE A 310 2.80 11.45 1.15
C PHE A 310 3.27 11.78 -0.26
N GLY A 311 2.66 11.16 -1.26
CA GLY A 311 2.74 11.59 -2.65
C GLY A 311 1.88 12.84 -2.89
N GLY A 312 2.37 13.79 -3.68
CA GLY A 312 1.64 14.99 -4.03
C GLY A 312 1.88 15.46 -5.46
N GLY A 313 0.88 16.11 -6.06
CA GLY A 313 0.94 16.58 -7.44
C GLY A 313 -0.09 17.68 -7.75
N ASN A 314 0.17 18.45 -8.80
CA ASN A 314 -0.66 19.59 -9.20
C ASN A 314 -1.59 19.28 -10.38
N ARG A 315 -1.54 18.07 -10.91
CA ARG A 315 -2.46 17.55 -11.92
C ARG A 315 -3.17 16.32 -11.38
N PRO A 316 -4.48 16.13 -11.64
CA PRO A 316 -5.23 14.98 -11.13
C PRO A 316 -5.09 13.73 -12.01
N SER A 317 -4.79 13.89 -13.30
CA SER A 317 -4.79 12.78 -14.27
C SER A 317 -3.77 12.99 -15.40
N PRO A 318 -3.26 11.92 -16.06
CA PRO A 318 -3.52 10.50 -15.77
C PRO A 318 -2.87 10.04 -14.44
N ASP A 319 -2.93 8.74 -14.09
CA ASP A 319 -2.31 8.21 -12.85
C ASP A 319 -0.78 8.44 -12.78
N GLU A 320 -0.17 8.72 -13.93
CA GLU A 320 1.19 9.22 -14.08
C GLU A 320 1.18 10.64 -14.69
N ASN A 321 2.32 11.32 -14.72
CA ASN A 321 2.48 12.72 -15.14
C ASN A 321 1.74 13.73 -14.24
N LEU A 322 1.68 13.42 -12.93
CA LEU A 322 1.03 14.24 -11.91
C LEU A 322 1.85 15.48 -11.52
N SER A 323 3.08 15.58 -12.03
CA SER A 323 4.16 16.43 -11.48
C SER A 323 4.50 16.02 -10.05
N GLY A 324 4.54 14.71 -9.83
CA GLY A 324 4.59 14.04 -8.54
C GLY A 324 5.89 14.30 -7.78
N ALA A 325 5.76 14.68 -6.52
CA ALA A 325 6.84 14.77 -5.54
C ALA A 325 6.37 14.20 -4.20
N ILE A 326 7.29 13.90 -3.29
CA ILE A 326 6.97 13.43 -1.95
C ILE A 326 7.04 14.59 -0.96
N GLY A 327 5.97 14.79 -0.21
CA GLY A 327 5.88 15.72 0.92
C GLY A 327 5.93 15.02 2.26
N ALA A 328 5.88 15.84 3.31
CA ALA A 328 5.75 15.38 4.68
C ALA A 328 4.79 16.29 5.46
N GLY A 329 4.24 15.76 6.55
CA GLY A 329 3.38 16.49 7.47
C GLY A 329 3.23 15.77 8.79
N MET A 330 2.44 16.35 9.67
CA MET A 330 2.22 15.83 11.02
C MET A 330 0.72 15.78 11.36
N LEU A 331 0.24 14.60 11.72
CA LEU A 331 -1.04 14.41 12.37
C LEU A 331 -0.90 14.58 13.89
N ARG A 332 -1.87 15.25 14.49
CA ARG A 332 -1.97 15.45 15.95
C ARG A 332 -3.37 15.16 16.42
N PHE A 333 -3.49 14.34 17.46
CA PHE A 333 -4.79 14.00 18.04
C PHE A 333 -5.26 15.12 18.98
N GLN A 334 -6.52 15.52 18.82
CA GLN A 334 -7.19 16.48 19.68
C GLN A 334 -8.37 15.78 20.35
N ASP A 335 -8.33 15.74 21.69
CA ASP A 335 -9.36 15.11 22.51
C ASP A 335 -10.59 16.03 22.62
N VAL A 336 -11.80 15.47 22.49
CA VAL A 336 -13.04 16.24 22.66
C VAL A 336 -13.22 16.68 24.13
N SER A 337 -12.60 15.99 25.09
CA SER A 337 -12.76 16.26 26.52
C SER A 337 -12.03 17.50 27.07
N LEU A 338 -11.22 18.19 26.25
CA LEU A 338 -10.47 19.40 26.65
C LEU A 338 -11.11 20.73 26.19
N THR A 339 -12.34 20.71 25.68
CA THR A 339 -13.15 21.94 25.50
C THR A 339 -14.07 22.13 26.71
N LYS A 340 -13.51 22.57 27.83
CA LYS A 340 -14.24 23.21 28.92
C LYS A 340 -13.44 24.36 29.50
#